data_AF-A0A377TLY9-F1
#
_entry.id   AF-A0A377TLY9-F1
#
_cell.length_a   1.000
_cell.length_b   1.000
_cell.length_c   1.000
_cell.angle_alpha   90.00
_cell.angle_beta   90.00
_cell.angle_gamma   90.00
#
_symmetry.space_group_name_H-M   'P 1'
#
loop_
_entity.id
_entity.type
_entity.pdbx_description
1 polymer ?
#
loop_
_entity_poly.entity_id
_entity_poly.type
_entity_poly.pdbx_seq_one_letter_code
_entity_poly.pdbx_strand_id
1 'polypeptide(L)'
;MAFVLAGGIGVLLGLVNALLVNRLRVPSIIITISTLNIFYGLLLWLSKGVWLYDFPPWFEKGVMLFKYTDADGYDYGLGLPLLTMIAVVLLTAFIMNFTTVGRKIYAMGGNRESASRVGFSVLRLQLFVYGYMGLMSGAAGVVQAWTVMTVAPDSLLGYELTVLAAVVLGGTSLIGGRGTLTGTLLGVILLAVMQNGLNLLGVSSYWQTLITGAIIVVSISVTAWSQHQNRSLL
;
A
#
# COMPACT_ATOMS: atom_id res chain seq x y z
N MET A 1 -17.96 -5.31 -10.04
CA MET A 1 -18.70 -5.35 -8.75
C MET A 1 -17.76 -5.54 -7.56
N ALA A 2 -16.92 -6.59 -7.55
CA ALA A 2 -15.98 -6.86 -6.45
C ALA A 2 -15.10 -5.65 -6.05
N PHE A 3 -14.46 -4.99 -7.02
CA PHE A 3 -13.65 -3.78 -6.77
C PHE A 3 -14.44 -2.62 -6.15
N VAL A 4 -15.71 -2.45 -6.52
CA VAL A 4 -16.55 -1.36 -6.00
C VAL A 4 -16.95 -1.63 -4.55
N LEU A 5 -17.33 -2.87 -4.23
CA LEU A 5 -17.67 -3.26 -2.86
C LEU A 5 -16.44 -3.22 -1.94
N ALA A 6 -15.34 -3.84 -2.37
CA ALA A 6 -14.09 -3.85 -1.61
C ALA A 6 -13.52 -2.44 -1.44
N GLY A 7 -13.53 -1.63 -2.52
CA GLY A 7 -13.14 -0.22 -2.47
C GLY A 7 -14.04 0.60 -1.55
N GLY A 8 -15.36 0.39 -1.58
CA GLY A 8 -16.31 1.07 -0.70
C GLY A 8 -16.07 0.77 0.78
N ILE A 9 -15.89 -0.51 1.14
CA ILE A 9 -15.54 -0.93 2.51
C ILE A 9 -14.19 -0.32 2.90
N GLY A 10 -13.19 -0.39 2.02
CA GLY A 10 -11.87 0.18 2.25
C GLY A 10 -11.93 1.68 2.52
N VAL A 11 -12.69 2.45 1.73
CA VAL A 11 -12.91 3.89 1.95
C VAL A 11 -13.54 4.14 3.32
N LEU A 12 -14.59 3.39 3.69
CA LEU A 12 -15.24 3.55 4.99
C LEU A 12 -14.26 3.32 6.14
N LEU A 13 -13.50 2.23 6.12
CA LEU A 13 -12.48 1.94 7.13
C LEU A 13 -11.36 2.97 7.15
N GLY A 14 -10.95 3.47 5.97
CA GLY A 14 -10.00 4.58 5.84
C GLY A 14 -10.52 5.87 6.50
N LEU A 15 -11.80 6.21 6.30
CA LEU A 15 -12.40 7.39 6.93
C LEU A 15 -12.45 7.28 8.45
N VAL A 16 -12.68 6.08 9.01
CA VAL A 16 -12.57 5.83 10.45
C VAL A 16 -11.16 6.17 10.94
N ASN A 17 -10.12 5.69 10.23
CA ASN A 17 -8.73 6.01 10.56
C ASN A 17 -8.44 7.52 10.49
N ALA A 18 -8.93 8.19 9.45
CA ALA A 18 -8.80 9.64 9.30
C ALA A 18 -9.40 10.41 10.49
N LEU A 19 -10.59 9.99 10.92
CA LEU A 19 -11.34 10.64 11.99
C LEU A 19 -10.66 10.43 13.35
N LEU A 20 -10.17 9.21 13.62
CA LEU A 20 -9.41 8.89 14.83
C LEU A 20 -8.11 9.70 14.88
N VAL A 21 -7.33 9.72 13.80
CA VAL A 21 -6.07 10.47 13.74
C VAL A 21 -6.29 11.97 13.88
N ASN A 22 -7.35 12.51 13.28
CA ASN A 22 -7.66 13.93 13.42
C ASN A 22 -8.11 14.29 14.83
N ARG A 23 -9.08 13.55 15.38
CA ARG A 23 -9.73 13.87 16.65
C ARG A 23 -8.82 13.63 17.85
N LEU A 24 -8.03 12.55 17.84
CA LEU A 24 -7.13 12.20 18.94
C LEU A 24 -5.78 12.92 18.87
N ARG A 25 -5.41 13.47 17.70
CA ARG A 25 -4.12 14.14 17.46
C ARG A 25 -2.89 13.29 17.81
N VAL A 26 -3.03 11.97 17.79
CA VAL A 26 -1.96 10.98 18.01
C VAL A 26 -1.21 10.72 16.70
N PRO A 27 0.08 10.34 16.72
CA PRO A 27 0.79 9.88 15.53
C PRO A 27 0.00 8.83 14.73
N SER A 28 -0.04 9.01 13.41
CA SER A 28 -0.83 8.17 12.50
C SER A 28 -0.48 6.68 12.59
N ILE A 29 0.81 6.36 12.69
CA ILE A 29 1.34 4.99 12.76
C ILE A 29 0.69 4.20 13.89
N ILE A 30 0.57 4.80 15.08
CA ILE A 30 0.00 4.13 16.26
C ILE A 30 -1.46 3.75 16.00
N ILE A 31 -2.27 4.73 15.54
CA ILE A 31 -3.68 4.48 15.23
C ILE A 31 -3.83 3.42 14.14
N THR A 32 -3.07 3.51 13.04
CA THR A 32 -3.20 2.57 11.93
C THR A 32 -2.81 1.15 12.32
N ILE A 33 -1.77 0.96 13.13
CA ILE A 33 -1.36 -0.37 13.64
C ILE A 33 -2.42 -0.91 14.60
N SER A 34 -2.99 -0.08 15.48
CA SER A 34 -4.08 -0.50 16.36
C SER A 34 -5.33 -0.90 15.57
N THR A 35 -5.73 -0.10 14.58
CA THR A 35 -6.89 -0.40 13.74
C THR A 35 -6.67 -1.62 12.85
N LEU A 36 -5.44 -1.88 12.39
CA LEU A 36 -5.11 -3.10 11.67
C LEU A 36 -5.44 -4.35 12.51
N ASN A 37 -5.06 -4.35 13.80
CA ASN A 37 -5.38 -5.47 14.70
C ASN A 37 -6.89 -5.60 14.94
N ILE A 38 -7.63 -4.49 15.07
CA ILE A 38 -9.09 -4.51 15.22
C ILE A 38 -9.74 -5.07 13.95
N PHE A 39 -9.34 -4.60 12.77
CA PHE A 39 -9.89 -5.06 11.49
C PHE A 39 -9.54 -6.52 11.23
N TYR A 40 -8.33 -6.94 11.60
CA TYR A 40 -7.91 -8.33 11.53
C TYR A 40 -8.74 -9.23 12.47
N GLY A 41 -8.97 -8.81 13.72
CA GLY A 41 -9.84 -9.52 14.66
C GLY A 41 -11.29 -9.62 14.17
N LEU A 42 -11.82 -8.54 13.59
CA LEU A 42 -13.14 -8.55 12.95
C LEU A 42 -13.20 -9.49 11.74
N LEU A 43 -12.14 -9.52 10.92
CA LEU A 43 -12.03 -10.44 9.79
C LEU A 43 -12.05 -11.89 10.26
N LEU A 44 -11.28 -12.24 11.30
CA LEU A 44 -11.28 -13.58 11.90
C LEU A 44 -12.64 -13.97 12.47
N TRP A 45 -13.31 -13.04 13.14
CA TRP A 45 -14.64 -13.28 13.70
C TRP A 45 -15.68 -13.54 12.59
N LEU A 46 -15.61 -12.77 11.49
CA LEU A 46 -16.50 -12.94 10.33
C LEU A 46 -16.21 -14.22 9.54
N SER A 47 -14.92 -14.55 9.33
CA SER A 47 -14.51 -15.74 8.60
C SER A 47 -14.60 -17.02 9.44
N LYS A 48 -14.84 -16.89 10.76
CA LYS A 48 -14.71 -17.97 11.76
C LYS A 48 -13.34 -18.66 11.72
N GLY A 49 -12.32 -17.96 11.22
CA GLY A 49 -10.97 -18.51 11.01
C GLY A 49 -10.86 -19.52 9.87
N VAL A 50 -11.89 -19.67 9.03
CA VAL A 50 -11.89 -20.61 7.91
C VAL A 50 -11.34 -19.94 6.66
N TRP A 51 -10.59 -20.72 5.88
CA TRP A 51 -10.08 -20.33 4.57
C TRP A 51 -11.20 -20.46 3.54
N LEU A 52 -11.45 -19.42 2.75
CA LEU A 52 -12.45 -19.48 1.70
C LEU A 52 -11.81 -19.83 0.36
N TYR A 53 -12.32 -20.90 -0.26
CA TYR A 53 -11.87 -21.42 -1.55
C TYR A 53 -12.92 -21.32 -2.65
N ASP A 54 -14.20 -21.13 -2.29
CA ASP A 54 -15.30 -21.09 -3.26
C ASP A 54 -15.39 -19.73 -3.93
N PHE A 55 -14.70 -19.58 -5.07
CA PHE A 55 -14.84 -18.42 -5.93
C PHE A 55 -15.84 -18.68 -7.05
N PRO A 56 -16.68 -17.70 -7.41
CA PRO A 56 -17.57 -17.85 -8.54
C PRO A 56 -16.79 -18.04 -9.86
N PRO A 57 -17.32 -18.81 -10.82
CA PRO A 57 -16.64 -19.05 -12.10
C PRO A 57 -16.33 -17.77 -12.91
N TRP A 58 -17.09 -16.69 -12.69
CA TRP A 58 -16.84 -15.38 -13.31
C TRP A 58 -15.66 -14.63 -12.68
N PHE A 59 -15.30 -14.95 -11.44
CA PHE A 59 -14.14 -14.39 -10.74
C PHE A 59 -12.86 -15.15 -11.12
N GLU A 60 -12.94 -16.48 -11.21
CA GLU A 60 -11.83 -17.34 -11.64
C GLU A 60 -11.38 -17.06 -13.07
N LYS A 61 -12.34 -16.86 -13.99
CA LYS A 61 -12.02 -16.51 -15.39
C LYS A 61 -11.33 -15.15 -15.54
N GLY A 62 -11.43 -14.28 -14.54
CA GLY A 62 -10.80 -12.95 -14.50
C GLY A 62 -11.24 -12.02 -15.64
N VAL A 63 -10.76 -10.78 -15.60
CA VAL A 63 -10.83 -9.85 -16.73
C VAL A 63 -9.44 -9.83 -17.35
N MET A 64 -9.23 -10.59 -18.42
CA MET A 64 -8.02 -10.51 -19.23
C MET A 64 -8.28 -9.55 -20.40
N LEU A 65 -7.56 -8.42 -20.43
CA LEU A 65 -7.50 -7.57 -21.62
C LEU A 65 -6.32 -8.02 -22.48
N PHE A 66 -6.51 -8.04 -23.81
CA PHE A 66 -5.57 -8.57 -24.80
C PHE A 66 -5.27 -10.06 -24.62
N LYS A 67 -6.29 -10.92 -24.74
CA LYS A 67 -6.05 -12.35 -24.93
C LYS A 67 -5.49 -12.60 -26.32
N TYR A 68 -4.23 -13.01 -26.39
CA TYR A 68 -3.66 -13.68 -27.55
C TYR A 68 -3.48 -15.16 -27.21
N THR A 69 -4.22 -16.01 -27.91
CA THR A 69 -4.09 -17.46 -27.82
C THR A 69 -3.03 -17.88 -28.83
N ASP A 70 -1.87 -18.34 -28.34
CA ASP A 70 -0.81 -18.89 -29.19
C ASP A 70 -1.16 -20.33 -29.61
N ALA A 71 -0.46 -20.86 -30.62
CA ALA A 71 -0.71 -22.18 -31.21
C ALA A 71 -0.55 -23.37 -30.23
N ASP A 72 0.07 -23.16 -29.06
CA ASP A 72 0.25 -24.14 -27.98
C ASP A 72 -0.91 -24.17 -26.95
N GLY A 73 -1.96 -23.34 -27.13
CA GLY A 73 -3.15 -23.37 -26.27
C GLY A 73 -3.03 -22.61 -24.94
N TYR A 74 -1.96 -21.82 -24.76
CA TYR A 74 -1.80 -20.93 -23.61
C TYR A 74 -2.32 -19.52 -23.95
N ASP A 75 -3.23 -19.00 -23.11
CA ASP A 75 -3.73 -17.62 -23.20
C ASP A 75 -2.70 -16.67 -22.58
N TYR A 76 -2.02 -15.86 -23.41
CA TYR A 76 -1.20 -14.75 -22.95
C TYR A 76 -2.04 -13.48 -22.96
N GLY A 77 -2.12 -12.78 -21.83
CA GLY A 77 -2.83 -11.51 -21.71
C GLY A 77 -2.41 -10.70 -20.49
N LEU A 78 -2.84 -9.44 -20.46
CA LEU A 78 -2.64 -8.58 -19.30
C LEU A 78 -3.54 -9.06 -18.16
N GLY A 79 -2.94 -9.72 -17.18
CA GLY A 79 -3.63 -10.17 -15.97
C GLY A 79 -4.16 -9.00 -15.12
N LEU A 80 -5.20 -9.28 -14.34
CA LEU A 80 -5.81 -8.34 -13.39
C LEU A 80 -4.80 -7.62 -12.47
N PRO A 81 -3.75 -8.27 -11.92
CA PRO A 81 -2.77 -7.61 -11.06
C PRO A 81 -1.97 -6.52 -11.77
N LEU A 82 -1.58 -6.74 -13.03
CA LEU A 82 -0.79 -5.77 -13.78
C LEU A 82 -1.65 -4.58 -14.23
N LEU A 83 -2.89 -4.84 -14.69
CA LEU A 83 -3.84 -3.79 -15.06
C LEU A 83 -4.19 -2.90 -13.88
N THR A 84 -4.45 -3.51 -12.72
CA THR A 84 -4.75 -2.75 -11.50
C THR A 84 -3.54 -1.97 -11.02
N MET A 85 -2.33 -2.53 -11.06
CA MET A 85 -1.10 -1.80 -10.75
C MET A 85 -0.95 -0.56 -11.65
N ILE A 86 -1.07 -0.71 -12.98
CA ILE A 86 -0.95 0.40 -13.93
C ILE A 86 -2.01 1.47 -13.64
N ALA A 87 -3.26 1.06 -13.43
CA ALA A 87 -4.36 1.99 -13.11
C ALA A 87 -4.09 2.76 -11.82
N VAL A 88 -3.62 2.10 -10.76
CA VAL A 88 -3.28 2.72 -9.47
C VAL A 88 -2.11 3.70 -9.62
N VAL A 89 -1.07 3.33 -10.38
CA VAL A 89 0.09 4.20 -10.63
C VAL A 89 -0.32 5.44 -11.39
N LEU A 90 -1.06 5.30 -12.49
CA LEU A 90 -1.52 6.43 -13.29
C LEU A 90 -2.44 7.35 -12.49
N LEU A 91 -3.36 6.79 -11.72
CA LEU A 91 -4.30 7.55 -10.92
C LEU A 91 -3.59 8.29 -9.77
N THR A 92 -2.63 7.64 -9.10
CA THR A 92 -1.80 8.29 -8.08
C THR A 92 -0.91 9.38 -8.68
N ALA A 93 -0.30 9.11 -9.84
CA ALA A 93 0.51 10.09 -10.56
C ALA A 93 -0.30 11.31 -10.97
N PHE A 94 -1.54 11.11 -11.42
CA PHE A 94 -2.46 12.17 -11.75
C PHE A 94 -2.79 13.03 -10.53
N ILE A 95 -3.19 12.41 -9.42
CA ILE A 95 -3.51 13.12 -8.18
C ILE A 95 -2.28 13.90 -7.67
N MET A 96 -1.09 13.29 -7.68
CA MET A 96 0.09 13.89 -7.08
C MET A 96 0.67 15.03 -7.94
N ASN A 97 0.70 14.89 -9.26
CA ASN A 97 1.34 15.86 -10.16
C ASN A 97 0.38 16.93 -10.70
N PHE A 98 -0.87 16.55 -10.98
CA PHE A 98 -1.81 17.41 -11.72
C PHE A 98 -2.89 18.04 -10.84
N THR A 99 -3.06 17.61 -9.57
CA THR A 99 -4.10 18.17 -8.69
C THR A 99 -3.53 19.04 -7.57
N THR A 100 -4.37 19.96 -7.08
CA THR A 100 -4.06 20.77 -5.89
C THR A 100 -3.97 19.93 -4.62
N VAL A 101 -4.54 18.71 -4.61
CA VAL A 101 -4.49 17.80 -3.46
C VAL A 101 -3.05 17.34 -3.23
N GLY A 102 -2.32 16.95 -4.28
CA GLY A 102 -0.90 16.56 -4.17
C GLY A 102 -0.06 17.63 -3.48
N ARG A 103 -0.18 18.89 -3.93
CA ARG A 103 0.53 20.04 -3.32
C ARG A 103 0.17 20.23 -1.83
N LYS A 104 -1.10 20.06 -1.47
CA LYS A 104 -1.56 20.13 -0.07
C LYS A 104 -1.01 18.99 0.79
N ILE A 105 -0.85 17.79 0.23
CA ILE A 105 -0.24 16.64 0.92
C ILE A 105 1.21 16.95 1.28
N TYR A 106 2.02 17.43 0.32
CA TYR A 106 3.41 17.83 0.59
C TYR A 106 3.51 18.97 1.61
N ALA A 107 2.65 19.98 1.49
CA ALA A 107 2.62 21.10 2.44
C ALA A 107 2.28 20.64 3.87
N MET A 108 1.30 19.75 4.02
CA MET A 108 0.92 19.17 5.31
C MET A 108 2.04 18.32 5.92
N GLY A 109 2.75 17.56 5.09
CA GLY A 109 3.90 16.76 5.53
C GLY A 109 5.13 17.57 5.93
N GLY A 110 5.30 18.79 5.41
CA GLY A 110 6.41 19.67 5.79
C GLY A 110 6.23 20.28 7.19
N ASN A 111 5.07 20.90 7.44
CA ASN A 111 4.69 21.36 8.76
C ASN A 111 3.16 21.47 8.88
N ARG A 112 2.56 20.67 9.76
CA ARG A 112 1.11 20.64 10.00
C ARG A 112 0.55 21.97 10.52
N GLU A 113 1.29 22.68 11.37
CA GLU A 113 0.85 23.97 11.91
C GLU A 113 0.91 25.07 10.86
N SER A 114 1.98 25.11 10.04
CA SER A 114 2.08 26.08 8.95
C SER A 114 0.99 25.83 7.90
N ALA A 115 0.72 24.55 7.59
CA ALA A 115 -0.33 24.15 6.66
C ALA A 115 -1.73 24.61 7.10
N SER A 116 -2.06 24.52 8.40
CA SER A 116 -3.37 24.95 8.91
C SER A 116 -3.53 26.48 8.86
N ARG A 117 -2.44 27.24 9.03
CA ARG A 117 -2.44 28.72 8.94
C ARG A 117 -2.64 29.23 7.51
N VAL A 118 -2.31 28.44 6.49
CA VAL A 118 -2.51 28.77 5.06
C VAL A 118 -3.98 28.59 4.62
N GLY A 119 -4.87 28.16 5.53
CA GLY A 119 -6.33 28.28 5.33
C GLY A 119 -7.02 27.09 4.67
N PHE A 120 -6.34 25.96 4.45
CA PHE A 120 -7.01 24.73 4.02
C PHE A 120 -7.31 23.79 5.19
N SER A 121 -8.49 23.17 5.16
CA SER A 121 -8.95 22.28 6.22
C SER A 121 -8.13 20.98 6.24
N VAL A 122 -7.28 20.83 7.26
CA VAL A 122 -6.48 19.61 7.50
C VAL A 122 -7.37 18.36 7.58
N LEU A 123 -8.58 18.49 8.16
CA LEU A 123 -9.56 17.40 8.24
C LEU A 123 -9.96 16.86 6.87
N ARG A 124 -10.37 17.73 5.93
CA ARG A 124 -10.80 17.27 4.60
C ARG A 124 -9.65 16.62 3.83
N LEU A 125 -8.43 17.13 4.00
CA LEU A 125 -7.25 16.52 3.39
C LEU A 125 -6.98 15.12 3.97
N GLN A 126 -7.03 14.96 5.29
CA GLN A 126 -6.87 13.67 5.93
C GLN A 126 -7.96 12.68 5.51
N LEU A 127 -9.23 13.10 5.49
CA LEU A 127 -10.34 12.26 5.02
C LEU A 127 -10.12 11.79 3.58
N PHE A 128 -9.67 12.67 2.69
CA PHE A 128 -9.34 12.30 1.32
C PHE A 128 -8.17 11.31 1.25
N VAL A 129 -7.06 11.60 1.93
CA VAL A 129 -5.85 10.74 1.88
C VAL A 129 -6.13 9.35 2.43
N TYR A 130 -6.75 9.26 3.60
CA TYR A 130 -7.06 7.95 4.20
C TYR A 130 -8.18 7.22 3.47
N GLY A 131 -9.19 7.93 2.97
CA GLY A 131 -10.22 7.33 2.11
C GLY A 131 -9.60 6.77 0.83
N TYR A 132 -8.68 7.50 0.22
CA TYR A 132 -7.92 7.06 -0.95
C TYR A 132 -7.06 5.84 -0.67
N MET A 133 -6.32 5.83 0.45
CA MET A 133 -5.56 4.65 0.89
C MET A 133 -6.48 3.44 1.12
N GLY A 134 -7.66 3.68 1.68
CA GLY A 134 -8.70 2.66 1.85
C GLY A 134 -9.18 2.07 0.52
N LEU A 135 -9.45 2.93 -0.47
CA LEU A 135 -9.81 2.50 -1.83
C LEU A 135 -8.71 1.62 -2.45
N MET A 136 -7.45 2.02 -2.29
CA MET A 136 -6.29 1.27 -2.81
C MET A 136 -6.11 -0.07 -2.10
N SER A 137 -6.29 -0.12 -0.78
CA SER A 137 -6.26 -1.36 -0.01
C SER A 137 -7.38 -2.32 -0.42
N GLY A 138 -8.60 -1.81 -0.66
CA GLY A 138 -9.72 -2.60 -1.16
C GLY A 138 -9.44 -3.18 -2.55
N ALA A 139 -8.87 -2.40 -3.47
CA ALA A 139 -8.46 -2.87 -4.78
C ALA A 139 -7.36 -3.94 -4.69
N ALA A 140 -6.34 -3.72 -3.85
CA ALA A 140 -5.27 -4.68 -3.63
C ALA A 140 -5.77 -6.01 -3.04
N GLY A 141 -6.75 -5.97 -2.13
CA GLY A 141 -7.36 -7.18 -1.56
C GLY A 141 -8.07 -8.04 -2.61
N VAL A 142 -8.77 -7.42 -3.57
CA VAL A 142 -9.40 -8.15 -4.69
C VAL A 142 -8.35 -8.80 -5.58
N VAL A 143 -7.26 -8.10 -5.87
CA VAL A 143 -6.14 -8.60 -6.68
C VAL A 143 -5.46 -9.78 -5.98
N GLN A 144 -5.26 -9.69 -4.67
CA GLN A 144 -4.68 -10.79 -3.89
C GLN A 144 -5.59 -12.02 -3.92
N ALA A 145 -6.88 -11.85 -3.66
CA ALA A 145 -7.85 -12.96 -3.68
C ALA A 145 -7.89 -13.64 -5.06
N TRP A 146 -7.76 -12.87 -6.14
CA TRP A 146 -7.68 -13.41 -7.49
C TRP A 146 -6.36 -14.15 -7.75
N THR A 147 -5.24 -13.66 -7.22
CA THR A 147 -3.90 -14.21 -7.46
C THR A 147 -3.70 -15.56 -6.77
N VAL A 148 -4.18 -15.71 -5.53
CA VAL A 148 -3.99 -16.94 -4.74
C VAL A 148 -5.20 -17.87 -4.84
N MET A 149 -6.31 -17.42 -5.46
CA MET A 149 -7.58 -18.17 -5.55
C MET A 149 -8.06 -18.70 -4.20
N THR A 150 -7.68 -18.00 -3.12
CA THR A 150 -7.99 -18.33 -1.73
C THR A 150 -8.09 -17.04 -0.93
N VAL A 151 -8.96 -17.01 0.08
CA VAL A 151 -8.97 -15.95 1.09
C VAL A 151 -8.55 -16.56 2.42
N ALA A 152 -7.28 -16.37 2.76
CA ALA A 152 -6.80 -16.61 4.12
C ALA A 152 -6.75 -15.30 4.90
N PRO A 153 -7.27 -15.25 6.14
CA PRO A 153 -7.18 -14.06 6.98
C PRO A 153 -5.73 -13.63 7.24
N ASP A 154 -4.81 -14.59 7.32
CA ASP A 154 -3.41 -14.42 7.72
C ASP A 154 -2.46 -14.14 6.55
N SER A 155 -2.92 -14.20 5.30
CA SER A 155 -2.05 -14.10 4.10
C SER A 155 -1.22 -12.81 4.00
N LEU A 156 -1.67 -11.70 4.61
CA LEU A 156 -0.98 -10.40 4.57
C LEU A 156 -0.44 -9.95 5.93
N LEU A 157 -0.48 -10.79 6.96
CA LEU A 157 0.07 -10.43 8.25
C LEU A 157 1.59 -10.23 8.16
N GLY A 158 2.09 -9.14 8.75
CA GLY A 158 3.52 -8.83 8.76
C GLY A 158 4.02 -8.12 7.50
N TYR A 159 3.18 -7.93 6.48
CA TYR A 159 3.56 -7.19 5.27
C TYR A 159 3.67 -5.68 5.51
N GLU A 160 3.12 -5.15 6.61
CA GLU A 160 3.18 -3.72 6.93
C GLU A 160 4.62 -3.18 7.00
N LEU A 161 5.53 -3.95 7.60
CA LEU A 161 6.94 -3.60 7.70
C LEU A 161 7.64 -3.68 6.34
N THR A 162 7.34 -4.71 5.55
CA THR A 162 7.87 -4.87 4.20
C THR A 162 7.44 -3.72 3.28
N VAL A 163 6.18 -3.28 3.38
CA VAL A 163 5.66 -2.14 2.63
C VAL A 163 6.36 -0.84 3.06
N LEU A 164 6.55 -0.63 4.37
CA LEU A 164 7.32 0.51 4.88
C LEU A 164 8.76 0.49 4.34
N ALA A 165 9.40 -0.67 4.31
CA ALA A 165 10.74 -0.83 3.78
C ALA A 165 10.83 -0.45 2.30
N ALA A 166 9.89 -0.92 1.49
CA ALA A 166 9.83 -0.62 0.06
C ALA A 166 9.78 0.89 -0.20
N VAL A 167 8.92 1.59 0.54
CA VAL A 167 8.64 3.01 0.37
C VAL A 167 9.80 3.88 0.89
N VAL A 168 10.42 3.49 2.00
CA VAL A 168 11.60 4.18 2.57
C VAL A 168 12.83 3.96 1.71
N LEU A 169 13.06 2.74 1.23
CA LEU A 169 14.12 2.43 0.27
C LEU A 169 13.96 3.25 -1.02
N GLY A 170 12.71 3.47 -1.44
CA GLY A 170 12.35 4.38 -2.52
C GLY A 170 12.54 5.88 -2.22
N GLY A 171 13.07 6.25 -1.06
CA GLY A 171 13.41 7.63 -0.69
C GLY A 171 12.24 8.47 -0.16
N THR A 172 11.14 7.85 0.25
CA THR A 172 10.02 8.58 0.88
C THR A 172 10.26 8.76 2.38
N SER A 173 10.05 10.00 2.86
CA SER A 173 10.24 10.34 4.27
C SER A 173 9.07 9.85 5.15
N LEU A 174 9.38 9.13 6.23
CA LEU A 174 8.41 8.73 7.26
C LEU A 174 7.87 9.92 8.06
N ILE A 175 8.67 10.98 8.18
CA ILE A 175 8.31 12.20 8.94
C ILE A 175 7.46 13.15 8.07
N GLY A 176 7.40 12.91 6.75
CA GLY A 176 6.60 13.65 5.80
C GLY A 176 7.38 14.71 5.00
N GLY A 177 6.67 15.35 4.07
CA GLY A 177 7.14 16.53 3.32
C GLY A 177 8.09 16.23 2.15
N ARG A 178 8.61 15.01 2.03
CA ARG A 178 9.51 14.59 0.95
C ARG A 178 9.22 13.15 0.49
N GLY A 179 9.24 12.93 -0.83
CA GLY A 179 9.05 11.63 -1.46
C GLY A 179 8.56 11.78 -2.89
N THR A 180 8.87 10.81 -3.76
CA THR A 180 8.43 10.80 -5.16
C THR A 180 7.75 9.48 -5.48
N LEU A 181 6.72 9.51 -6.32
CA LEU A 181 6.03 8.28 -6.76
C LEU A 181 7.00 7.35 -7.50
N THR A 182 7.87 7.90 -8.34
CA THR A 182 8.89 7.13 -9.07
C THR A 182 9.87 6.43 -8.13
N GLY A 183 10.35 7.13 -7.09
CA GLY A 183 11.19 6.52 -6.06
C GLY A 183 10.51 5.36 -5.36
N THR A 184 9.24 5.52 -4.95
CA THR A 184 8.48 4.42 -4.32
C THR A 184 8.30 3.22 -5.24
N LEU A 185 8.07 3.44 -6.53
CA LEU A 185 7.93 2.34 -7.50
C LEU A 185 9.23 1.57 -7.65
N LEU A 186 10.37 2.27 -7.74
CA LEU A 186 11.68 1.64 -7.81
C LEU A 186 11.98 0.81 -6.55
N GLY A 187 11.63 1.33 -5.37
CA GLY A 187 11.79 0.60 -4.10
C GLY A 187 10.94 -0.67 -4.02
N VAL A 188 9.68 -0.59 -4.45
CA VAL A 188 8.77 -1.77 -4.53
C VAL A 188 9.28 -2.80 -5.54
N ILE A 189 9.69 -2.35 -6.74
CA ILE A 189 10.24 -3.24 -7.77
C ILE A 189 11.51 -3.93 -7.27
N LEU A 190 12.41 -3.19 -6.62
CA LEU A 190 13.66 -3.76 -6.10
C LEU A 190 13.39 -4.86 -5.06
N LEU A 191 12.49 -4.63 -4.11
CA LEU A 191 12.11 -5.66 -3.14
C LEU A 191 11.40 -6.85 -3.80
N ALA A 192 10.51 -6.61 -4.75
CA ALA A 192 9.81 -7.67 -5.47
C ALA A 192 10.79 -8.55 -6.27
N VAL A 193 11.73 -7.95 -7.02
CA VAL A 193 12.76 -8.67 -7.77
C VAL A 193 13.65 -9.47 -6.83
N MET A 194 14.04 -8.89 -5.70
CA MET A 194 14.85 -9.61 -4.71
C MET A 194 14.10 -10.80 -4.11
N GLN A 195 12.85 -10.64 -3.68
CA GLN A 195 12.06 -11.73 -3.11
C GLN A 195 11.86 -12.86 -4.14
N ASN A 196 11.52 -12.51 -5.38
CA ASN A 196 11.39 -13.49 -6.46
C ASN A 196 12.73 -14.16 -6.78
N GLY A 197 13.84 -13.41 -6.81
CA GLY A 197 15.19 -13.95 -7.04
C GLY A 197 15.61 -14.94 -5.96
N LEU A 198 15.40 -14.60 -4.68
CA LEU A 198 15.67 -15.51 -3.55
C LEU A 198 14.81 -16.77 -3.62
N ASN A 199 13.53 -16.62 -3.99
CA ASN A 199 12.62 -17.75 -4.15
C ASN A 199 13.10 -18.70 -5.28
N LEU A 200 13.51 -18.14 -6.42
CA LEU A 200 14.05 -18.93 -7.55
C LEU A 200 15.37 -19.63 -7.23
N LEU A 201 16.17 -19.05 -6.34
CA LEU A 201 17.40 -19.67 -5.82
C LEU A 201 17.11 -20.77 -4.77
N GLY A 202 15.84 -21.07 -4.48
CA GLY A 202 15.43 -22.07 -3.50
C GLY A 202 15.73 -21.66 -2.05
N VAL A 203 15.96 -20.37 -1.79
CA VAL A 203 16.23 -19.85 -0.46
C VAL A 203 14.95 -19.89 0.37
N SER A 204 15.03 -20.50 1.55
CA SER A 204 13.86 -20.67 2.43
C SER A 204 13.24 -19.32 2.82
N SER A 205 11.93 -19.30 3.04
CA SER A 205 11.17 -18.11 3.43
C SER A 205 11.73 -17.42 4.68
N TYR A 206 12.33 -18.18 5.60
CA TYR A 206 13.01 -17.64 6.79
C TYR A 206 14.13 -16.64 6.44
N TRP A 207 14.94 -16.95 5.43
CA TRP A 207 16.01 -16.08 4.98
C TRP A 207 15.49 -14.84 4.25
N GLN A 208 14.35 -14.97 3.53
CA GLN A 208 13.70 -13.83 2.89
C GLN A 208 13.24 -12.80 3.92
N THR A 209 12.66 -13.25 5.02
CA THR A 209 12.26 -12.38 6.15
C THR A 209 13.46 -11.70 6.80
N LEU A 210 14.55 -12.44 7.03
CA LEU A 210 15.79 -11.90 7.60
C LEU A 210 16.41 -10.81 6.72
N ILE A 211 16.53 -11.08 5.42
CA ILE A 211 17.09 -10.14 4.45
C ILE A 211 16.20 -8.90 4.32
N THR A 212 14.88 -9.10 4.26
CA THR A 212 13.93 -7.98 4.22
C THR A 212 14.10 -7.11 5.47
N GLY A 213 14.16 -7.72 6.66
CA GLY A 213 14.46 -7.05 7.93
C GLY A 213 15.75 -6.23 7.90
N ALA A 214 16.84 -6.83 7.42
CA ALA A 214 18.13 -6.16 7.27
C ALA A 214 18.03 -4.94 6.33
N ILE A 215 17.30 -5.05 5.22
CA ILE A 215 17.07 -3.94 4.30
C ILE A 215 16.29 -2.82 4.95
N ILE A 216 15.30 -3.13 5.81
CA ILE A 216 14.57 -2.10 6.57
C ILE A 216 15.55 -1.31 7.42
N VAL A 217 16.38 -2.01 8.21
CA VAL A 217 17.36 -1.39 9.12
C VAL A 217 18.33 -0.52 8.34
N VAL A 218 18.90 -1.02 7.23
CA VAL A 218 19.82 -0.26 6.39
C VAL A 218 19.12 0.97 5.78
N SER A 219 17.93 0.80 5.20
CA SER A 219 17.20 1.88 4.53
C SER A 219 16.83 3.00 5.51
N ILE A 220 16.32 2.64 6.69
CA ILE A 220 15.98 3.63 7.73
C ILE A 220 17.24 4.27 8.28
N SER A 221 18.32 3.52 8.52
CA SER A 221 19.58 4.07 9.05
C SER A 221 20.20 5.07 8.09
N VAL A 222 20.25 4.75 6.79
CA VAL A 222 20.74 5.66 5.73
C VAL A 222 19.85 6.90 5.65
N THR A 223 18.53 6.72 5.71
CA THR A 223 17.57 7.84 5.69
C THR A 223 17.75 8.75 6.92
N ALA A 224 17.89 8.16 8.11
CA ALA A 224 18.10 8.89 9.36
C ALA A 224 19.43 9.65 9.35
N TRP A 225 20.50 9.02 8.86
CA TRP A 225 21.81 9.65 8.75
C TRP A 225 21.80 10.82 7.75
N SER A 226 21.22 10.64 6.57
CA SER A 226 21.05 11.70 5.57
C SER A 226 20.25 12.89 6.12
N GLN A 227 19.21 12.63 6.91
CA GLN A 227 18.43 13.69 7.56
C GLN A 227 19.23 14.44 8.63
N HIS A 228 20.05 13.75 9.43
CA HIS A 228 20.89 14.36 10.44
C HIS A 228 21.93 15.31 9.82
N GLN A 229 22.53 14.89 8.70
CA GLN A 229 23.53 15.68 7.96
C GLN A 229 22.93 16.98 7.39
N ASN A 230 21.70 16.93 6.87
CA ASN A 230 21.02 18.11 6.34
C ASN A 230 20.57 19.10 7.43
N ARG A 231 20.39 18.61 8.67
CA ARG A 231 20.05 19.45 9.82
C ARG A 231 21.26 20.20 10.40
N SER A 232 22.48 19.69 10.19
CA SER A 232 23.73 20.35 10.60
C SER A 232 24.23 21.43 9.64
N LEU A 233 23.62 21.57 8.47
CA LEU A 233 23.97 22.56 7.44
C LEU A 233 23.02 23.77 7.39
N LEU A 234 22.02 23.81 8.28
CA LEU A 234 21.07 24.91 8.47
C LEU A 234 21.22 25.48 9.88
#